data_AF-A0A7X9IKX9-F1
#
_entry.id   AF-A0A7X9IKX9-F1
#
_cell.length_a   1.000
_cell.length_b   1.000
_cell.length_c   1.000
_cell.angle_alpha   90.00
_cell.angle_beta   90.00
_cell.angle_gamma   90.00
#
_symmetry.space_group_name_H-M   'P 1'
#
loop_
_entity.id
_entity.type
_entity.pdbx_description
1 polymer ?
#
loop_
_entity_poly.entity_id
_entity_poly.type
_entity_poly.pdbx_seq_one_letter_code
_entity_poly.pdbx_strand_id
1 'polypeptide(L)'
;MGIPPFGGFFSKYMVMSGGVASTPMYVWLIFLFGAFLTILYLFRVFSMVFLGSPKKSSDTLPKEGGRLMVYCVAALAALSLLSGLLFQFPLEFVESAVMQMLEV
;
A
#
# COMPACT_ATOMS: atom_id res chain seq x y z
N MET A 1 4.07 2.47 -4.69
CA MET A 1 2.79 2.91 -4.10
C MET A 1 2.95 3.25 -2.63
N GLY A 2 2.41 4.41 -2.29
CA GLY A 2 2.56 5.21 -1.07
C GLY A 2 1.75 6.48 -1.30
N ILE A 3 0.45 6.31 -1.52
CA ILE A 3 -0.46 7.41 -1.78
C ILE A 3 -0.86 7.95 -0.40
N PRO A 4 -0.79 9.27 -0.14
CA PRO A 4 -0.97 9.85 1.19
C PRO A 4 -2.18 9.36 2.02
N PRO A 5 -3.37 9.08 1.46
CA PRO A 5 -4.52 8.64 2.26
C PRO A 5 -4.46 7.17 2.70
N PHE A 6 -3.43 6.39 2.35
CA PHE A 6 -3.33 4.98 2.72
C PHE A 6 -2.26 4.75 3.79
N GLY A 7 -2.52 3.84 4.73
CA GLY A 7 -1.59 3.49 5.82
C GLY A 7 -0.20 3.07 5.32
N GLY A 8 -0.12 2.41 4.16
CA GLY A 8 1.16 2.00 3.55
C GLY A 8 2.08 3.16 3.12
N PHE A 9 1.56 4.38 2.98
CA PHE A 9 2.40 5.58 2.82
C PHE A 9 3.09 5.94 4.12
N PHE A 10 2.33 6.04 5.21
CA PHE A 10 2.85 6.41 6.52
C PHE A 10 3.88 5.40 7.05
N SER A 11 3.64 4.09 6.86
CA SER A 11 4.63 3.06 7.25
C SER A 11 5.97 3.26 6.55
N LYS A 12 5.96 3.56 5.25
CA LYS A 12 7.19 3.82 4.49
C LYS A 12 7.83 5.15 4.87
N TYR A 13 7.01 6.17 5.10
CA TYR A 13 7.48 7.48 5.54
C TYR A 13 8.20 7.39 6.89
N MET A 14 7.65 6.67 7.87
CA MET A 14 8.27 6.48 9.19
C MET A 14 9.64 5.79 9.12
N VAL A 15 9.76 4.75 8.29
CA VAL A 15 11.06 4.07 8.07
C VAL A 15 12.07 5.02 7.43
N MET A 16 11.62 5.82 6.46
CA MET A 16 12.46 6.82 5.81
C MET A 16 12.89 7.89 6.82
N SER A 17 11.96 8.48 7.57
CA SER A 17 12.25 9.56 8.52
C SER A 17 13.12 9.11 9.70
N GLY A 18 12.93 7.88 10.21
CA GLY A 18 13.79 7.31 11.25
C GLY A 18 15.21 7.00 10.76
N GLY A 19 15.36 6.71 9.46
CA GLY A 19 16.65 6.43 8.85
C GLY A 19 17.43 7.66 8.38
N VAL A 20 16.83 8.86 8.28
CA VAL A 20 17.49 10.05 7.70
C VAL A 20 18.82 10.39 8.34
N ALA A 21 18.92 10.27 9.67
CA ALA A 21 20.16 10.60 10.39
C ALA A 21 21.29 9.58 10.19
N SER A 22 20.93 8.32 9.90
CA SER A 22 21.85 7.18 9.94
C SER A 22 22.09 6.55 8.56
N THR A 23 21.30 6.91 7.55
CA THR A 23 21.35 6.31 6.21
C THR A 23 21.91 7.28 5.17
N PRO A 24 22.76 6.78 4.26
CA PRO A 24 23.31 7.63 3.21
C PRO A 24 22.27 7.99 2.16
N MET A 25 22.38 9.20 1.60
CA MET A 25 21.41 9.83 0.69
C MET A 25 21.03 8.98 -0.53
N TYR A 26 21.92 8.11 -1.02
CA TYR A 26 21.64 7.24 -2.16
C TYR A 26 20.55 6.19 -1.84
N VAL A 27 20.43 5.74 -0.58
CA VAL A 27 19.41 4.77 -0.16
C VAL A 27 18.03 5.39 -0.30
N TRP A 28 17.88 6.65 0.09
CA TRP A 28 16.66 7.43 -0.08
C TRP A 28 16.23 7.52 -1.55
N LEU A 29 17.19 7.79 -2.44
CA LEU A 29 16.93 7.92 -3.87
C LEU A 29 16.49 6.59 -4.50
N ILE A 30 17.15 5.48 -4.15
CA ILE A 30 16.77 4.14 -4.61
C ILE A 30 15.37 3.76 -4.09
N PHE A 31 15.07 4.09 -2.84
CA PHE A 31 13.78 3.79 -2.24
C PHE A 31 12.64 4.57 -2.91
N LEU A 32 12.86 5.86 -3.20
CA LEU A 32 11.92 6.70 -3.94
C LEU A 32 11.74 6.19 -5.38
N PHE A 33 12.82 5.83 -6.06
CA PHE A 33 12.77 5.27 -7.41
C PHE A 33 12.02 3.92 -7.45
N GLY A 34 12.26 3.04 -6.48
CA GLY A 34 11.51 1.80 -6.33
C GLY A 34 10.02 2.03 -6.06
N ALA A 35 9.69 3.03 -5.24
CA ALA A 35 8.30 3.43 -5.00
C ALA A 35 7.62 3.89 -6.29
N PHE A 36 8.33 4.66 -7.14
CA PHE A 36 7.86 5.12 -8.44
C PHE A 36 7.67 3.97 -9.46
N LEU A 37 8.63 3.05 -9.57
CA LEU A 37 8.50 1.86 -10.43
C LEU A 37 7.29 1.00 -10.03
N THR A 38 7.02 0.88 -8.73
CA THR A 38 5.83 0.17 -8.22
C THR A 38 4.53 0.82 -8.72
N ILE A 39 4.49 2.16 -8.81
CA ILE A 39 3.32 2.89 -9.33
C ILE A 39 3.12 2.57 -10.80
N LEU A 40 4.19 2.67 -11.61
CA LEU A 40 4.13 2.39 -13.04
C LEU A 40 3.68 0.96 -13.32
N TYR A 41 4.23 -0.01 -12.58
CA TYR A 41 3.86 -1.41 -12.73
C TYR A 41 2.36 -1.64 -12.43
N LEU A 42 1.87 -1.14 -11.30
CA LEU A 42 0.46 -1.33 -10.91
C LEU A 42 -0.50 -0.57 -11.83
N PHE A 43 -0.13 0.62 -12.28
CA PHE A 43 -0.94 1.39 -13.24
C PHE A 43 -1.09 0.65 -14.57
N ARG A 44 0.00 0.03 -15.05
CA ARG A 44 -0.03 -0.83 -16.25
C ARG A 44 -0.98 -2.01 -16.04
N VAL A 45 -0.86 -2.72 -14.92
CA VAL A 45 -1.74 -3.87 -14.60
C VAL A 45 -3.20 -3.44 -14.49
N PHE A 46 -3.48 -2.35 -13.78
CA PHE A 46 -4.83 -1.79 -13.66
C PHE A 46 -5.45 -1.47 -15.03
N SER A 47 -4.68 -0.83 -15.90
CA SER A 47 -5.12 -0.50 -17.26
C SER A 47 -5.39 -1.76 -18.10
N MET A 48 -4.57 -2.81 -17.95
CA MET A 48 -4.76 -4.06 -18.69
C MET A 48 -5.97 -4.88 -18.18
N VAL A 49 -6.23 -4.86 -16.86
CA VAL A 49 -7.28 -5.67 -16.24
C VAL A 49 -8.65 -4.98 -16.29
N PHE A 50 -8.73 -3.70 -15.96
CA PHE A 50 -9.99 -2.97 -15.84
C PHE A 50 -10.36 -2.16 -17.09
N LEU A 51 -9.38 -1.55 -17.76
CA LEU A 51 -9.61 -0.70 -18.95
C LEU A 51 -9.34 -1.46 -20.26
N GLY A 52 -8.77 -2.66 -20.20
CA GLY A 52 -8.49 -3.48 -21.37
C GLY A 52 -9.77 -4.04 -21.99
N SER A 53 -9.84 -4.11 -23.33
CA SER A 53 -10.95 -4.80 -23.98
C SER A 53 -10.89 -6.30 -23.69
N PRO A 54 -12.04 -6.95 -23.42
CA PRO A 54 -12.09 -8.38 -23.19
C PRO A 54 -11.54 -9.09 -24.42
N LYS A 55 -10.49 -9.91 -24.23
CA LYS A 55 -9.94 -10.74 -25.29
C LYS A 55 -11.02 -11.76 -25.68
N LYS A 56 -11.59 -11.62 -26.88
CA LYS A 56 -12.53 -12.57 -27.49
C LYS A 56 -11.85 -13.95 -27.61
N SER A 57 -11.83 -14.75 -26.56
CA SER A 57 -11.33 -16.13 -26.65
C SER A 57 -11.75 -16.95 -25.43
N SER A 58 -13.02 -17.31 -25.38
CA SER A 58 -13.58 -18.61 -24.93
C SER A 58 -15.03 -18.39 -24.54
N ASP A 59 -15.90 -19.37 -24.82
CA ASP A 59 -17.34 -19.41 -24.52
C ASP A 59 -17.70 -19.32 -23.02
N THR A 60 -16.75 -18.95 -22.18
CA THR A 60 -16.90 -18.78 -20.74
C THR A 60 -16.30 -17.43 -20.35
N LEU A 61 -17.14 -16.38 -20.35
CA LEU A 61 -16.82 -15.11 -19.69
C LEU A 61 -16.21 -15.44 -18.31
N PRO A 62 -15.00 -14.95 -17.98
CA PRO A 62 -14.44 -15.07 -16.66
C PRO A 62 -15.45 -14.45 -15.69
N LYS A 63 -16.14 -15.28 -14.91
CA LYS A 63 -17.05 -14.78 -13.90
C LYS A 63 -16.21 -14.04 -12.88
N GLU A 64 -16.57 -12.79 -12.61
CA GLU A 64 -16.09 -12.11 -11.40
C GLU A 64 -16.25 -13.07 -10.22
N GLY A 65 -15.23 -13.13 -9.35
CA GLY A 65 -15.30 -13.95 -8.13
C GLY A 65 -16.63 -13.66 -7.43
N GLY A 66 -17.31 -14.71 -6.95
CA GLY A 66 -18.65 -14.57 -6.37
C GLY A 66 -18.73 -13.43 -5.37
N ARG A 67 -19.89 -12.75 -5.27
CA ARG A 67 -20.11 -11.51 -4.48
C ARG A 67 -19.37 -11.44 -3.13
N LEU A 68 -19.25 -12.56 -2.42
CA LEU A 68 -18.48 -12.71 -1.19
C LEU A 68 -17.01 -12.27 -1.32
N MET A 69 -16.30 -12.67 -2.37
CA MET A 69 -14.90 -12.31 -2.60
C MET A 69 -14.73 -10.79 -2.75
N VAL A 70 -15.64 -10.14 -3.48
CA VAL A 70 -15.62 -8.69 -3.64
C VAL A 70 -15.87 -7.98 -2.32
N TYR A 71 -16.82 -8.47 -1.51
CA TYR A 71 -17.05 -7.92 -0.16
C TYR A 71 -15.83 -8.03 0.74
N CYS A 72 -15.14 -9.17 0.76
CA CYS A 72 -13.91 -9.33 1.55
C CYS A 72 -12.83 -8.32 1.13
N VAL A 73 -12.60 -8.17 -0.18
CA VAL A 73 -11.61 -7.21 -0.70
C VAL A 73 -12.04 -5.76 -0.40
N ALA A 74 -13.33 -5.43 -0.55
CA ALA A 74 -13.84 -4.10 -0.27
C ALA A 74 -13.73 -3.74 1.23
N ALA A 75 -14.01 -4.69 2.13
CA ALA A 75 -13.85 -4.50 3.56
C ALA A 75 -12.38 -4.24 3.94
N LEU A 76 -11.44 -5.02 3.40
CA LEU A 76 -10.01 -4.81 3.59
C LEU A 76 -9.54 -3.47 3.02
N ALA A 77 -10.06 -3.06 1.85
CA ALA A 77 -9.75 -1.77 1.25
C ALA A 77 -10.26 -0.61 2.13
N ALA A 78 -11.47 -0.72 2.69
CA ALA A 78 -12.01 0.26 3.61
C ALA A 78 -11.19 0.37 4.90
N LEU A 79 -10.79 -0.77 5.49
CA LEU A 79 -9.91 -0.79 6.67
C LEU A 79 -8.54 -0.16 6.36
N SER A 80 -7.96 -0.41 5.18
CA SER A 80 -6.69 0.19 4.76
C SER A 80 -6.79 1.72 4.58
N LEU A 81 -7.91 2.21 4.05
CA LEU A 81 -8.19 3.63 3.92
C LEU A 81 -8.45 4.29 5.28
N LEU A 82 -9.25 3.66 6.14
CA LEU A 82 -9.52 4.12 7.50
C LEU A 82 -8.23 4.20 8.32
N SER A 83 -7.34 3.21 8.20
CA SER A 83 -6.03 3.24 8.87
C SER A 83 -5.14 4.38 8.38
N GLY A 84 -5.26 4.81 7.12
CA GLY A 84 -4.54 5.98 6.61
C GLY A 84 -5.18 7.31 7.03
N LEU A 85 -6.52 7.40 7.03
CA LEU A 85 -7.26 8.60 7.48
C LEU A 85 -7.14 8.84 8.98
N LEU A 86 -7.29 7.78 9.78
CA LEU A 86 -7.18 7.79 11.24
C LEU A 86 -5.76 7.44 11.67
N PHE A 87 -4.76 8.07 11.04
CA PHE A 87 -3.34 7.78 11.27
C PHE A 87 -2.91 7.88 12.75
N GLN A 88 -3.58 8.72 13.55
CA GLN A 88 -3.29 8.88 14.98
C GLN A 88 -3.54 7.61 15.80
N PHE A 89 -4.55 6.80 15.45
CA PHE A 89 -4.91 5.63 16.26
C PHE A 89 -3.85 4.51 16.20
N PRO A 90 -3.34 4.10 15.02
CA PRO A 90 -2.23 3.14 14.95
C PRO A 90 -0.93 3.62 15.58
N LEU A 91 -0.67 4.93 15.57
CA LEU A 91 0.58 5.49 16.08
C LEU A 91 0.77 5.26 17.58
N GLU A 92 -0.27 5.44 18.39
CA GLU A 92 -0.19 5.23 19.84
C GLU A 92 0.20 3.79 20.19
N PHE A 93 -0.33 2.80 19.44
CA PHE A 93 0.05 1.40 19.60
C PHE A 93 1.50 1.15 19.15
N VAL A 94 1.93 1.77 18.05
CA VAL A 94 3.31 1.65 17.57
C VAL A 94 4.28 2.25 18.57
N GLU A 95 4.00 3.44 19.12
CA GLU A 95 4.84 4.07 20.13
C GLU A 95 4.93 3.22 21.39
N SER A 96 3.81 2.69 21.90
CA SER A 96 3.83 1.78 23.05
C SER A 96 4.68 0.53 22.79
N ALA A 97 4.64 -0.03 21.58
CA ALA A 97 5.45 -1.19 21.21
C ALA A 97 6.94 -0.83 21.05
N VAL A 98 7.24 0.35 20.50
CA VAL A 98 8.62 0.84 20.33
C VAL A 98 9.28 1.10 21.68
N MET A 99 8.56 1.67 22.66
CA MET A 99 9.07 1.88 24.01
C MET A 99 9.45 0.55 24.68
N GLN A 100 8.61 -0.48 24.53
CA GLN A 100 8.94 -1.83 25.01
C GLN A 100 10.19 -2.42 24.34
N MET A 101 10.39 -2.19 23.04
CA MET A 101 11.57 -2.68 22.31
C MET A 101 12.86 -1.95 22.68
N LEU A 102 12.77 -0.68 23.09
CA LEU A 102 13.91 0.14 23.48
C LEU A 102 14.26 0.03 24.98
N GLU A 103 13.51 -0.76 25.75
CA GLU A 103 13.65 -0.89 27.21
C GLU A 103 13.60 0.48 27.95
N VAL A 104 12.83 1.44 27.42
CA VAL A 104 12.58 2.76 28.04
C VAL A 104 11.10 2.90 28.37
#